data_AF-A0A401GME8-F1
#
_entry.id   AF-A0A401GME8-F1
#
_cell.length_a   1.000
_cell.length_b   1.000
_cell.length_c   1.000
_cell.angle_alpha   90.00
_cell.angle_beta   90.00
_cell.angle_gamma   90.00
#
_symmetry.space_group_name_H-M   'P 1'
#
loop_
_entity.id
_entity.type
_entity.pdbx_description
1 polymer ?
#
loop_
_entity_poly.entity_id
_entity_poly.type
_entity_poly.pdbx_seq_one_letter_code
_entity_poly.pdbx_strand_id
1 'polypeptide(L)'
;MQSTEVFGILPIPDDVRTNSGMQEYQPSLDRKQEHAFLALKQGTRKAVLPVHSVAEYQLFSKLMREDPIFNRPDTEPSWAQAVKIWNRIAESEKEISYKLIEHLKVYYTTWKSNMNVKYTLAQTKEHRMALNNTLRDPLRSQHAPPAPERSQRFHDIVSGLQSLQETGSDSAISTMPSDHSLVVLDTRVQIPPVSSEMPLGLQNTIMAPANQMYALAHKRAVDATAVEPPTKKP
;
A
#
# COMPACT_ATOMS: atom_id res chain seq x y z
N MET A 1 7.93 -0.56 46.48
CA MET A 1 8.19 0.21 45.25
C MET A 1 6.85 0.41 44.55
N GLN A 2 6.30 1.62 44.56
CA GLN A 2 5.04 1.94 43.86
C GLN A 2 5.40 2.36 42.43
N SER A 3 4.81 1.72 41.40
CA SER A 3 4.94 2.18 40.03
C SER A 3 4.09 3.44 39.84
N THR A 4 4.74 4.57 39.59
CA THR A 4 4.07 5.80 39.16
C THR A 4 3.72 5.65 37.68
N GLU A 5 2.71 4.83 37.38
CA GLU A 5 2.16 4.72 36.04
C GLU A 5 1.37 6.01 35.75
N VAL A 6 1.86 6.78 34.78
CA VAL A 6 1.20 8.02 34.34
C VAL A 6 0.37 7.68 33.11
N PHE A 7 -0.95 7.62 33.27
CA PHE A 7 -1.87 7.47 32.14
C PHE A 7 -1.94 8.77 31.34
N GLY A 8 -1.44 8.75 30.10
CA GLY A 8 -1.55 9.89 29.19
C GLY A 8 -0.46 9.97 28.14
N ILE A 9 -0.40 11.11 27.44
CA ILE A 9 0.66 11.42 26.49
C ILE A 9 1.92 11.72 27.29
N LEU A 10 2.93 10.87 27.12
CA LEU A 10 4.23 11.07 27.73
C LEU A 10 5.02 12.15 26.99
N PRO A 11 5.75 13.01 27.72
CA PRO A 11 6.65 13.97 27.09
C PRO A 11 7.75 13.22 26.33
N ILE A 12 8.18 13.83 25.23
CA ILE A 12 9.29 13.29 24.43
C ILE A 12 10.59 13.53 25.20
N PRO A 13 11.42 12.49 25.41
CA PRO A 13 12.71 12.63 26.06
C PRO A 13 13.62 13.68 25.41
N ASP A 14 14.38 14.41 26.21
CA ASP A 14 15.22 15.53 25.77
C ASP A 14 16.31 15.12 24.76
N ASP A 15 16.85 13.93 24.93
CA ASP A 15 17.81 13.32 24.03
C ASP A 15 17.19 13.07 22.66
N VAL A 16 15.98 12.49 22.61
CA VAL A 16 15.24 12.25 21.35
C VAL A 16 14.86 13.56 20.69
N ARG A 17 14.40 14.55 21.47
CA ARG A 17 14.04 15.90 21.01
C ARG A 17 15.22 16.59 20.34
N THR A 18 16.36 16.64 21.03
CA THR A 18 17.60 17.27 20.54
C THR A 18 18.17 16.53 19.34
N ASN A 19 18.22 15.20 19.40
CA ASN A 19 18.73 14.36 18.30
C ASN A 19 17.86 14.44 17.05
N SER A 20 16.56 14.70 17.21
CA SER A 20 15.62 14.87 16.09
C SER A 20 15.56 16.30 15.56
N GLY A 21 16.28 17.25 16.18
CA GLY A 21 16.26 18.66 15.79
C GLY A 21 14.94 19.37 16.09
N MET A 22 14.21 18.92 17.10
CA MET A 22 12.95 19.53 17.55
C MET A 22 13.22 20.62 18.59
N GLN A 23 12.44 21.70 18.56
CA GLN A 23 12.51 22.76 19.56
C GLN A 23 11.62 22.46 20.77
N GLU A 24 11.93 23.07 21.90
CA GLU A 24 11.13 23.01 23.12
C GLU A 24 9.86 23.86 23.00
N TYR A 25 8.78 23.39 23.64
CA TYR A 25 7.53 24.14 23.71
C TYR A 25 7.66 25.41 24.56
N GLN A 26 7.32 26.56 23.99
CA GLN A 26 7.28 27.85 24.67
C GLN A 26 5.83 28.33 24.83
N PRO A 27 5.27 28.35 26.06
CA PRO A 27 3.86 28.70 26.29
C PRO A 27 3.44 30.08 25.79
N SER A 28 4.37 31.03 25.72
CA SER A 28 4.12 32.40 25.27
C SER A 28 3.90 32.50 23.76
N LEU A 29 4.60 31.70 22.97
CA LEU A 29 4.60 31.77 21.51
C LEU A 29 3.70 30.69 20.89
N ASP A 30 3.70 29.49 21.45
CA ASP A 30 3.21 28.29 20.77
C ASP A 30 1.76 27.94 21.11
N ARG A 31 1.13 28.62 22.09
CA ARG A 31 -0.24 28.30 22.54
C ARG A 31 -1.32 28.45 21.46
N LYS A 32 -1.07 29.26 20.44
CA LYS A 32 -2.03 29.55 19.34
C LYS A 32 -1.88 28.64 18.12
N GLN A 33 -0.91 27.73 18.12
CA GLN A 33 -0.67 26.86 16.97
C GLN A 33 -1.69 25.70 16.90
N GLU A 34 -1.72 25.04 15.75
CA GLU A 34 -2.50 23.82 15.57
C GLU A 34 -1.94 22.71 16.46
N HIS A 35 -2.83 21.97 17.12
CA HIS A 35 -2.46 20.92 18.06
C HIS A 35 -1.58 21.39 19.25
N ALA A 36 -1.70 22.65 19.68
CA ALA A 36 -0.96 23.20 20.82
C ALA A 36 -1.04 22.34 22.09
N PHE A 37 -2.19 21.69 22.34
CA PHE A 37 -2.35 20.78 23.47
C PHE A 37 -1.43 19.55 23.37
N LEU A 38 -1.32 18.93 22.18
CA LEU A 38 -0.43 17.79 21.97
C LEU A 38 1.03 18.22 22.09
N ALA A 39 1.40 19.35 21.47
CA ALA A 39 2.73 19.94 21.55
C ALA A 39 3.15 20.21 23.01
N LEU A 40 2.24 20.81 23.80
CA LEU A 40 2.45 21.06 25.23
C LEU A 40 2.67 19.76 26.01
N LYS A 41 1.88 18.72 25.75
CA LYS A 41 2.02 17.42 26.44
C LYS A 41 3.28 16.67 26.02
N GLN A 42 3.68 16.79 24.76
CA GLN A 42 4.90 16.21 24.22
C GLN A 42 6.16 16.99 24.61
N GLY A 43 6.03 18.24 25.08
CA GLY A 43 7.18 19.09 25.40
C GLY A 43 7.92 19.61 24.17
N THR A 44 7.26 19.64 23.01
CA THR A 44 7.85 20.07 21.73
C THR A 44 7.16 21.30 21.20
N ARG A 45 7.90 22.16 20.50
CA ARG A 45 7.37 23.40 19.93
C ARG A 45 6.18 23.13 19.03
N LYS A 46 6.24 22.15 18.13
CA LYS A 46 5.12 21.66 17.32
C LYS A 46 4.71 20.26 17.75
N ALA A 47 3.47 19.88 17.44
CA ALA A 47 3.00 18.53 17.69
C ALA A 47 3.76 17.52 16.81
N VAL A 48 4.10 16.39 17.40
CA VAL A 48 4.68 15.23 16.70
C VAL A 48 3.54 14.32 16.28
N LEU A 49 3.32 14.23 14.97
CA LEU A 49 2.22 13.49 14.36
C LEU A 49 2.75 12.57 13.26
N PRO A 50 2.08 11.46 12.94
CA PRO A 50 2.36 10.69 11.71
C PRO A 50 2.22 11.57 10.46
N VAL A 51 2.78 11.15 9.32
CA VAL A 51 2.58 11.85 8.04
C VAL A 51 1.10 11.75 7.65
N HIS A 52 0.40 12.87 7.56
CA HIS A 52 -1.06 12.88 7.36
C HIS A 52 -1.55 14.02 6.45
N SER A 53 -0.80 15.11 6.34
CA SER A 53 -1.20 16.27 5.51
C SER A 53 -0.71 16.14 4.07
N VAL A 54 -1.44 16.76 3.13
CA VAL A 54 -1.07 16.84 1.71
C VAL A 54 0.29 17.52 1.52
N ALA A 55 0.54 18.60 2.26
CA ALA A 55 1.83 19.31 2.22
C ALA A 55 2.98 18.38 2.67
N GLU A 56 2.75 17.56 3.70
CA GLU A 56 3.74 16.59 4.17
C GLU A 56 4.00 15.47 3.16
N TYR A 57 2.95 14.95 2.50
CA TYR A 57 3.12 13.96 1.43
C TYR A 57 3.92 14.51 0.26
N GLN A 58 3.68 15.77 -0.11
CA GLN A 58 4.44 16.47 -1.15
C GLN A 58 5.89 16.68 -0.74
N LEU A 59 6.14 17.16 0.49
CA LEU A 59 7.48 17.32 1.02
C LEU A 59 8.23 15.99 1.00
N PHE A 60 7.63 14.91 1.51
CA PHE A 60 8.27 13.60 1.52
C PHE A 60 8.66 13.13 0.11
N SER A 61 7.74 13.28 -0.85
CA SER A 61 7.97 12.94 -2.25
C SER A 61 9.11 13.77 -2.87
N LYS A 62 9.18 15.06 -2.52
CA LYS A 62 10.23 15.97 -2.95
C LYS A 62 11.60 15.57 -2.37
N LEU A 63 11.68 15.36 -1.06
CA LEU A 63 12.91 14.95 -0.36
C LEU A 63 13.42 13.60 -0.91
N MET A 64 12.52 12.65 -1.17
CA MET A 64 12.87 11.37 -1.80
C MET A 64 13.45 11.50 -3.20
N ARG A 65 13.19 12.60 -3.91
CA ARG A 65 13.72 12.85 -5.25
C ARG A 65 15.03 13.62 -5.22
N GLU A 66 15.07 14.68 -4.43
CA GLU A 66 16.12 15.70 -4.47
C GLU A 66 17.25 15.44 -3.47
N ASP A 67 16.94 14.98 -2.26
CA ASP A 67 17.92 14.91 -1.19
C ASP A 67 18.66 13.56 -1.16
N PRO A 68 20.00 13.54 -1.22
CA PRO A 68 20.79 12.30 -1.20
C PRO A 68 20.72 11.55 0.14
N ILE A 69 20.24 12.20 1.19
CA ILE A 69 20.04 11.58 2.51
C ILE A 69 18.82 10.64 2.49
N PHE A 70 17.80 11.01 1.72
CA PHE A 70 16.60 10.21 1.47
C PHE A 70 16.79 9.28 0.28
N ASN A 71 17.53 9.73 -0.74
CA ASN A 71 17.76 9.00 -1.98
C ASN A 71 19.17 8.41 -2.02
N ARG A 72 19.38 7.29 -1.31
CA ARG A 72 20.60 6.50 -1.40
C ARG A 72 20.41 5.36 -2.41
N PRO A 73 21.29 5.20 -3.41
CA PRO A 73 21.12 4.19 -4.45
C PRO A 73 21.19 2.76 -3.90
N ASP A 74 22.06 2.52 -2.92
CA ASP A 74 22.41 1.16 -2.48
C ASP A 74 21.94 0.84 -1.06
N THR A 75 21.30 1.78 -0.36
CA THR A 75 20.97 1.61 1.07
C THR A 75 19.70 2.35 1.45
N GLU A 76 19.08 1.96 2.56
CA GLU A 76 18.00 2.73 3.17
C GLU A 76 18.41 4.18 3.48
N PRO A 77 17.43 5.10 3.54
CA PRO A 77 17.65 6.48 3.98
C PRO A 77 18.35 6.55 5.34
N SER A 78 19.22 7.55 5.53
CA SER A 78 19.77 7.81 6.87
C SER A 78 18.72 8.50 7.72
N TRP A 79 17.87 7.71 8.37
CA TRP A 79 16.69 8.20 9.08
C TRP A 79 16.99 9.25 10.16
N ALA A 80 18.10 9.11 10.88
CA ALA A 80 18.50 10.08 11.89
C ALA A 80 18.78 11.48 11.30
N GLN A 81 19.41 11.54 10.12
CA GLN A 81 19.67 12.81 9.44
C GLN A 81 18.43 13.31 8.68
N ALA A 82 17.67 12.39 8.08
CA ALA A 82 16.42 12.68 7.40
C ALA A 82 15.41 13.39 8.31
N VAL A 83 15.26 12.91 9.55
CA VAL A 83 14.39 13.55 10.55
C VAL A 83 14.86 14.95 10.91
N LYS A 84 16.17 15.18 11.06
CA LYS A 84 16.70 16.52 11.33
C LYS A 84 16.38 17.50 10.19
N ILE A 85 16.54 17.06 8.94
CA ILE A 85 16.18 17.88 7.77
C ILE A 85 14.69 18.16 7.73
N TRP A 86 13.87 17.13 7.95
CA TRP A 86 12.43 17.28 8.01
C TRP A 86 12.01 18.30 9.07
N ASN A 87 12.46 18.11 10.32
CA ASN A 87 12.06 18.96 11.43
C ASN A 87 12.60 20.38 11.29
N ARG A 88 13.76 20.57 10.64
CA ARG A 88 14.26 21.90 10.25
C ARG A 88 13.33 22.59 9.26
N ILE A 89 12.80 21.89 8.26
CA ILE A 89 11.81 22.45 7.33
C ILE A 89 10.49 22.72 8.06
N ALA A 90 10.11 21.82 8.96
CA ALA A 90 8.94 21.99 9.80
C ALA A 90 9.02 23.23 10.70
N GLU A 91 10.20 23.74 11.08
CA GLU A 91 10.29 25.04 11.77
C GLU A 91 9.78 26.19 10.90
N SER A 92 10.18 26.20 9.64
CA SER A 92 9.89 27.27 8.70
C SER A 92 8.45 27.22 8.20
N GLU A 93 7.90 26.02 8.01
CA GLU A 93 6.60 25.82 7.39
C GLU A 93 5.53 25.45 8.41
N LYS A 94 4.46 26.25 8.50
CA LYS A 94 3.40 26.06 9.52
C LYS A 94 2.63 24.76 9.35
N GLU A 95 2.38 24.34 8.11
CA GLU A 95 1.55 23.17 7.77
C GLU A 95 2.22 21.82 8.03
N ILE A 96 3.52 21.84 8.35
CA ILE A 96 4.33 20.64 8.54
C ILE A 96 4.52 20.41 10.03
N SER A 97 4.10 19.21 10.47
CA SER A 97 4.29 18.77 11.84
C SER A 97 5.66 18.10 12.01
N TYR A 98 6.14 18.04 13.24
CA TYR A 98 7.35 17.29 13.56
C TYR A 98 7.15 15.80 13.34
N LYS A 99 8.25 15.12 12.99
CA LYS A 99 8.29 13.67 12.78
C LYS A 99 9.39 13.05 13.61
N LEU A 100 9.12 11.83 14.05
CA LEU A 100 10.12 10.91 14.58
C LEU A 100 10.59 9.96 13.49
N ILE A 101 11.67 9.24 13.77
CA ILE A 101 12.27 8.25 12.87
C ILE A 101 11.25 7.17 12.50
N GLU A 102 10.49 6.72 13.49
CA GLU A 102 9.47 5.68 13.37
C GLU A 102 8.38 6.11 12.39
N HIS A 103 7.93 7.37 12.47
CA HIS A 103 6.90 7.91 11.58
C HIS A 103 7.37 7.91 10.12
N LEU A 104 8.59 8.36 9.86
CA LEU A 104 9.14 8.38 8.50
C LEU A 104 9.36 6.97 7.96
N LYS A 105 9.83 6.02 8.79
CA LYS A 105 9.99 4.62 8.41
C LYS A 105 8.67 3.96 8.05
N VAL A 106 7.64 4.14 8.88
CA VAL A 106 6.30 3.57 8.63
C VAL A 106 5.69 4.15 7.36
N TYR A 107 5.83 5.46 7.15
CA TYR A 107 5.33 6.05 5.91
C TYR A 107 6.14 5.59 4.68
N TYR A 108 7.46 5.41 4.82
CA TYR A 108 8.31 4.94 3.74
C TYR A 108 7.92 3.56 3.20
N THR A 109 7.59 2.60 4.07
CA THR A 109 7.15 1.27 3.62
C THR A 109 5.86 1.36 2.81
N THR A 110 4.91 2.16 3.28
CA THR A 110 3.65 2.45 2.56
C THR A 110 3.91 3.13 1.23
N TRP A 111 4.77 4.15 1.21
CA TRP A 111 5.16 4.88 0.01
C TRP A 111 5.82 3.96 -1.02
N LYS A 112 6.74 3.09 -0.59
CA LYS A 112 7.42 2.12 -1.46
C LYS A 112 6.45 1.12 -2.08
N SER A 113 5.51 0.60 -1.28
CA SER A 113 4.44 -0.27 -1.78
C SER A 113 3.60 0.46 -2.85
N ASN A 114 3.18 1.69 -2.56
CA ASN A 114 2.41 2.51 -3.50
C ASN A 114 3.21 2.82 -4.78
N MET A 115 4.51 3.05 -4.69
CA MET A 115 5.38 3.23 -5.86
C MET A 115 5.47 1.97 -6.70
N ASN A 116 5.62 0.80 -6.08
CA ASN A 116 5.63 -0.49 -6.78
C ASN A 116 4.31 -0.72 -7.52
N VAL A 117 3.17 -0.46 -6.87
CA VAL A 117 1.85 -0.56 -7.50
C VAL A 117 1.75 0.38 -8.71
N LYS A 118 2.14 1.66 -8.55
CA LYS A 118 2.13 2.63 -9.67
C LYS A 118 3.02 2.17 -10.82
N TYR A 119 4.19 1.61 -10.51
CA TYR A 119 5.12 1.08 -11.49
C TYR A 119 4.54 -0.12 -12.25
N THR A 120 4.02 -1.12 -11.55
CA THR A 120 3.38 -2.29 -12.17
C THR A 120 2.19 -1.87 -13.01
N LEU A 121 1.37 -0.91 -12.54
CA LEU A 121 0.29 -0.35 -13.34
C LEU A 121 0.81 0.36 -14.59
N ALA A 122 1.88 1.15 -14.49
CA ALA A 122 2.47 1.81 -15.65
C ALA A 122 2.99 0.80 -16.68
N GLN A 123 3.71 -0.23 -16.25
CA GLN A 123 4.24 -1.28 -17.15
C GLN A 123 3.13 -2.11 -17.81
N THR A 124 2.09 -2.47 -17.06
CA THR A 124 0.99 -3.28 -17.58
C THR A 124 -0.07 -2.46 -18.33
N LYS A 125 0.13 -1.15 -18.49
CA LYS A 125 -0.88 -0.24 -19.05
C LYS A 125 -1.35 -0.67 -20.43
N GLU A 126 -0.43 -0.97 -21.34
CA GLU A 126 -0.76 -1.32 -22.73
C GLU A 126 -1.56 -2.64 -22.81
N HIS A 127 -1.08 -3.68 -22.14
CA HIS A 127 -1.76 -4.97 -22.04
C HIS A 127 -3.15 -4.85 -21.41
N ARG A 128 -3.28 -4.10 -20.31
CA ARG A 128 -4.57 -3.87 -19.65
C ARG A 128 -5.53 -3.09 -20.54
N MET A 129 -5.04 -2.13 -21.33
CA MET A 129 -5.86 -1.38 -22.29
C MET A 129 -6.35 -2.27 -23.43
N ALA A 130 -5.50 -3.12 -24.00
CA ALA A 130 -5.89 -4.06 -25.05
C ALA A 130 -6.99 -5.04 -24.56
N LEU A 131 -6.81 -5.59 -23.35
CA LEU A 131 -7.82 -6.46 -22.73
C LEU A 131 -9.11 -5.70 -22.43
N ASN A 132 -9.02 -4.50 -21.85
CA ASN A 132 -10.21 -3.69 -21.54
C ASN A 132 -10.98 -3.30 -22.81
N ASN A 133 -10.29 -3.01 -23.91
CA ASN A 133 -10.93 -2.74 -25.21
C ASN A 133 -11.67 -3.98 -25.72
N THR A 134 -11.05 -5.17 -25.63
CA THR A 134 -11.69 -6.44 -26.03
C THR A 134 -12.91 -6.77 -25.17
N LEU A 135 -12.82 -6.51 -23.85
CA LEU A 135 -13.93 -6.76 -22.92
C LEU A 135 -15.10 -5.80 -23.11
N ARG A 136 -14.82 -4.55 -23.51
CA ARG A 136 -15.82 -3.51 -23.76
C ARG A 136 -16.34 -3.50 -25.20
N ASP A 137 -15.87 -4.41 -26.06
CA ASP A 137 -16.36 -4.53 -27.42
C ASP A 137 -17.86 -4.92 -27.42
N PRO A 138 -18.77 -4.12 -27.99
CA PRO A 138 -20.20 -4.45 -28.06
C PRO A 138 -20.48 -5.71 -28.87
N LEU A 139 -19.58 -6.12 -29.77
CA LEU A 139 -19.72 -7.35 -30.56
C LEU A 139 -19.32 -8.61 -29.77
N ARG A 140 -18.76 -8.46 -28.57
CA ARG A 140 -18.34 -9.58 -27.71
C ARG A 140 -19.47 -10.54 -27.39
N SER A 141 -20.70 -10.06 -27.26
CA SER A 141 -21.87 -10.89 -26.99
C SER A 141 -22.25 -11.80 -28.16
N GLN A 142 -21.93 -11.41 -29.39
CA GLN A 142 -22.21 -12.21 -30.60
C GLN A 142 -21.30 -13.44 -30.71
N HIS A 143 -20.12 -13.38 -30.09
CA HIS A 143 -19.15 -14.46 -30.07
C HIS A 143 -19.09 -15.19 -28.72
N ALA A 144 -20.00 -14.86 -27.80
CA ALA A 144 -20.11 -15.57 -26.53
C ALA A 144 -20.66 -16.99 -26.79
N PRO A 145 -20.10 -18.03 -26.15
CA PRO A 145 -20.65 -19.37 -26.25
C PRO A 145 -22.10 -19.37 -25.73
N PRO A 146 -23.00 -20.17 -26.32
CA PRO A 146 -24.37 -20.28 -25.86
C PRO A 146 -24.37 -20.67 -24.39
N ALA A 147 -25.12 -19.93 -23.57
CA ALA A 147 -25.24 -20.23 -22.15
C ALA A 147 -25.85 -21.63 -21.99
N PRO A 148 -25.29 -22.51 -21.15
CA PRO A 148 -25.90 -23.81 -20.90
C PRO A 148 -27.28 -23.59 -20.27
N GLU A 149 -28.32 -23.89 -21.04
CA GLU A 149 -29.69 -23.86 -20.54
C GLU A 149 -29.85 -25.03 -19.56
N ARG A 150 -29.81 -24.69 -18.27
CA ARG A 150 -30.29 -25.62 -17.25
C ARG A 150 -31.79 -25.71 -17.44
N SER A 151 -32.26 -26.82 -18.01
CA SER A 151 -33.69 -27.11 -18.03
C SER A 151 -34.23 -26.96 -16.61
N GLN A 152 -35.21 -26.06 -16.44
CA GLN A 152 -35.95 -25.94 -15.20
C GLN A 152 -36.62 -27.30 -15.00
N ARG A 153 -35.98 -28.18 -14.23
CA ARG A 153 -36.66 -29.33 -13.69
C ARG A 153 -37.64 -28.77 -12.69
N PHE A 154 -38.93 -28.79 -13.06
CA PHE A 154 -39.99 -28.66 -12.08
C PHE A 154 -39.74 -29.77 -11.06
N HIS A 155 -39.36 -29.38 -9.85
CA HIS A 155 -39.33 -30.32 -8.76
C HIS A 155 -40.78 -30.70 -8.49
N ASP A 156 -41.18 -31.91 -8.90
CA ASP A 156 -42.41 -32.52 -8.43
C ASP A 156 -42.25 -32.68 -6.91
N ILE A 157 -42.83 -31.76 -6.15
CA ILE A 157 -42.95 -31.88 -4.70
C ILE A 157 -44.01 -32.96 -4.48
N VAL A 158 -43.60 -34.23 -4.54
CA VAL A 158 -44.49 -35.38 -4.32
C VAL A 158 -44.93 -35.47 -2.85
N SER A 159 -44.27 -34.77 -1.94
CA SER A 159 -44.73 -34.65 -0.55
C SER A 159 -44.35 -33.30 0.05
N GLY A 160 -45.35 -32.62 0.59
CA GLY A 160 -45.18 -31.40 1.38
C GLY A 160 -44.48 -31.67 2.72
N LEU A 161 -44.21 -30.58 3.46
CA LEU A 161 -43.51 -30.54 4.73
C LEU A 161 -43.94 -31.70 5.66
N GLN A 162 -43.06 -32.68 5.87
CA GLN A 162 -43.31 -33.75 6.83
C GLN A 162 -43.41 -33.12 8.23
N SER A 163 -44.57 -33.28 8.88
CA SER A 163 -44.75 -32.86 10.27
C SER A 163 -43.74 -33.59 11.14
N LEU A 164 -42.95 -32.83 11.90
CA LEU A 164 -42.11 -33.34 12.98
C LEU A 164 -42.98 -34.21 13.91
N GLN A 165 -42.82 -35.53 13.82
CA GLN A 165 -43.34 -36.43 14.85
C GLN A 165 -42.45 -36.27 16.08
N GLU A 166 -42.97 -35.57 17.08
CA GLU A 166 -42.54 -35.69 18.46
C GLU A 166 -42.94 -37.07 19.00
N THR A 167 -41.98 -38.00 19.04
CA THR A 167 -41.92 -39.12 19.99
C THR A 167 -40.45 -39.51 20.10
N GLY A 168 -39.75 -39.38 21.22
CA GLY A 168 -40.11 -39.95 22.50
C GLY A 168 -39.48 -41.35 22.63
N SER A 169 -38.24 -41.38 23.14
CA SER A 169 -37.56 -42.46 23.90
C SER A 169 -37.35 -43.89 23.32
N ASP A 170 -36.05 -44.23 23.33
CA ASP A 170 -35.41 -45.50 23.75
C ASP A 170 -35.22 -46.72 22.82
N SER A 171 -33.93 -46.92 22.52
CA SER A 171 -33.11 -48.15 22.63
C SER A 171 -33.45 -49.42 21.82
N ALA A 172 -32.61 -49.71 20.80
CA ALA A 172 -31.60 -50.79 20.79
C ALA A 172 -31.42 -51.45 19.40
N ILE A 173 -30.18 -51.30 18.88
CA ILE A 173 -29.32 -52.29 18.18
C ILE A 173 -29.97 -53.24 17.15
N SER A 174 -29.62 -53.09 15.86
CA SER A 174 -28.98 -54.16 15.06
C SER A 174 -28.58 -53.74 13.63
N THR A 175 -27.28 -53.84 13.34
CA THR A 175 -26.68 -54.43 12.12
C THR A 175 -26.95 -53.82 10.71
N MET A 176 -26.01 -52.95 10.26
CA MET A 176 -25.24 -52.93 8.98
C MET A 176 -25.81 -53.66 7.73
N PRO A 177 -25.68 -53.10 6.50
CA PRO A 177 -24.36 -52.88 5.89
C PRO A 177 -24.16 -51.54 5.15
N SER A 178 -22.88 -51.18 5.15
CA SER A 178 -22.21 -50.21 4.28
C SER A 178 -22.65 -50.29 2.82
N ASP A 179 -23.04 -49.14 2.27
CA ASP A 179 -22.63 -48.72 0.92
C ASP A 179 -22.80 -47.20 0.80
N HIS A 180 -21.87 -46.46 1.38
CA HIS A 180 -21.67 -45.05 1.07
C HIS A 180 -20.72 -44.92 -0.11
N SER A 181 -21.25 -45.08 -1.33
CA SER A 181 -20.62 -44.46 -2.50
C SER A 181 -20.92 -42.96 -2.48
N LEU A 182 -20.22 -42.24 -1.61
CA LEU A 182 -20.11 -40.78 -1.71
C LEU A 182 -19.28 -40.48 -2.95
N VAL A 183 -19.95 -40.17 -4.06
CA VAL A 183 -19.32 -39.45 -5.16
C VAL A 183 -19.09 -38.02 -4.65
N VAL A 184 -17.98 -37.83 -3.95
CA VAL A 184 -17.40 -36.52 -3.70
C VAL A 184 -16.94 -36.01 -5.06
N LEU A 185 -17.72 -35.11 -5.68
CA LEU A 185 -17.21 -34.26 -6.75
C LEU A 185 -16.25 -33.26 -6.10
N ASP A 186 -15.03 -33.72 -5.84
CA ASP A 186 -13.88 -32.89 -5.54
C ASP A 186 -13.55 -32.14 -6.84
N THR A 187 -14.02 -30.90 -6.96
CA THR A 187 -13.61 -30.01 -8.06
C THR A 187 -12.21 -29.50 -7.74
N ARG A 188 -11.23 -30.39 -7.79
CA ARG A 188 -9.82 -30.02 -7.95
C ARG A 188 -9.66 -29.54 -9.38
N VAL A 189 -9.42 -28.24 -9.52
CA VAL A 189 -8.90 -27.65 -10.76
C VAL A 189 -7.56 -28.33 -11.07
N GLN A 190 -7.60 -29.26 -12.01
CA GLN A 190 -6.43 -29.94 -12.53
C GLN A 190 -5.74 -28.99 -13.52
N ILE A 191 -4.77 -28.25 -13.01
CA ILE A 191 -3.85 -27.46 -13.83
C ILE A 191 -3.03 -28.46 -14.66
N PRO A 192 -2.99 -28.35 -16.00
CA PRO A 192 -2.13 -29.22 -16.81
C PRO A 192 -0.65 -28.99 -16.43
N PRO A 193 0.22 -30.01 -16.53
CA PRO A 193 1.65 -29.82 -16.32
C PRO A 193 2.17 -28.81 -17.34
N VAL A 194 2.63 -27.66 -16.84
CA VAL A 194 3.40 -26.69 -17.62
C VAL A 194 4.68 -27.40 -18.02
N SER A 195 4.80 -27.71 -19.31
CA SER A 195 6.06 -28.15 -19.92
C SER A 195 7.16 -27.17 -19.54
N SER A 196 8.14 -27.73 -18.85
CA SER A 196 9.34 -27.06 -18.34
C SER A 196 10.31 -26.78 -19.47
N GLU A 197 10.08 -25.72 -20.24
CA GLU A 197 11.13 -25.03 -20.99
C GLU A 197 10.88 -23.52 -20.94
N MET A 198 11.28 -22.90 -19.82
CA MET A 198 11.55 -21.47 -19.78
C MET A 198 13.06 -21.25 -19.92
N PRO A 199 13.51 -20.38 -20.84
CA PRO A 199 14.91 -20.08 -21.01
C PRO A 199 15.49 -19.44 -19.74
N LEU A 200 16.63 -19.95 -19.32
CA LEU A 200 17.45 -19.45 -18.21
C LEU A 200 17.93 -18.03 -18.53
N GLY A 201 17.17 -17.03 -18.10
CA GLY A 201 17.58 -15.64 -18.06
C GLY A 201 16.47 -14.83 -17.42
N LEU A 202 16.78 -14.08 -16.34
CA LEU A 202 15.90 -13.20 -15.55
C LEU A 202 15.43 -13.72 -14.17
N GLN A 203 16.15 -14.65 -13.53
CA GLN A 203 16.00 -14.84 -12.07
C GLN A 203 16.98 -14.02 -11.21
N ASN A 204 17.82 -13.18 -11.81
CA ASN A 204 18.71 -12.27 -11.07
C ASN A 204 18.46 -10.80 -11.47
N THR A 205 17.38 -10.21 -10.99
CA THR A 205 17.29 -8.74 -10.84
C THR A 205 16.45 -8.41 -9.62
N ILE A 206 16.90 -8.91 -8.47
CA ILE A 206 16.55 -8.29 -7.18
C ILE A 206 17.37 -7.00 -7.10
N MET A 207 16.66 -5.88 -6.99
CA MET A 207 17.19 -4.53 -6.71
C MET A 207 18.01 -3.86 -7.82
N ALA A 208 17.33 -3.32 -8.82
CA ALA A 208 17.73 -2.02 -9.37
C ALA A 208 16.95 -0.93 -8.61
N PRO A 209 17.61 0.12 -8.08
CA PRO A 209 16.93 1.10 -7.25
C PRO A 209 15.93 1.87 -8.10
N ALA A 210 14.72 2.08 -7.56
CA ALA A 210 13.67 2.93 -8.13
C ALA A 210 14.16 4.36 -8.50
N ASN A 211 15.37 4.73 -8.08
CA ASN A 211 16.05 5.98 -8.33
C ASN A 211 16.62 6.12 -9.76
N GLN A 212 16.89 5.01 -10.47
CA GLN A 212 17.33 5.08 -11.87
C GLN A 212 16.20 5.45 -12.85
N MET A 213 14.94 5.18 -12.51
CA MET A 213 13.81 5.42 -13.39
C MET A 213 13.45 6.91 -13.53
N TYR A 214 13.65 7.71 -12.49
CA TYR A 214 13.48 9.17 -12.59
C TYR A 214 14.60 9.84 -13.41
N ALA A 215 15.83 9.32 -13.34
CA ALA A 215 16.94 9.80 -14.16
C ALA A 215 16.71 9.51 -15.66
N LEU A 216 16.13 8.35 -15.99
CA LEU A 216 15.85 7.99 -17.39
C LEU A 216 14.65 8.74 -17.99
N ALA A 217 13.63 9.06 -17.18
CA ALA A 217 12.48 9.84 -17.64
C ALA A 217 12.85 11.32 -17.93
N HIS A 218 13.78 11.91 -17.17
CA HIS A 218 14.24 13.27 -17.43
C HIS A 218 15.21 13.38 -18.62
N LYS A 219 16.06 12.39 -18.87
CA LYS A 219 16.95 12.41 -20.04
C LYS A 219 16.16 12.52 -21.36
N ARG A 220 15.02 11.83 -21.46
CA ARG A 220 14.12 11.92 -22.64
C ARG A 220 13.37 13.26 -22.75
N ALA A 221 13.17 13.98 -21.65
CA ALA A 221 12.48 15.28 -21.66
C ALA A 221 13.42 16.45 -21.99
N VAL A 222 14.70 16.35 -21.64
CA VAL A 222 15.71 17.40 -21.94
C VAL A 222 16.19 17.32 -23.39
N ASP A 223 16.25 16.12 -23.97
CA ASP A 223 16.60 15.95 -25.39
C ASP A 223 15.49 16.43 -26.36
N ALA A 224 14.25 16.63 -25.88
CA ALA A 224 13.12 17.10 -26.67
C ALA A 224 13.01 18.65 -26.74
N THR A 225 13.81 19.40 -25.97
CA THR A 225 13.77 20.86 -25.88
C THR A 225 14.99 21.56 -26.50
N ALA A 226 15.94 20.82 -27.07
CA ALA A 226 17.06 21.37 -27.82
C ALA A 226 16.66 21.65 -29.29
N VAL A 227 15.76 22.61 -29.51
CA VAL A 227 15.50 23.21 -30.82
C VAL A 227 16.25 24.56 -30.87
N GLU A 228 17.21 24.66 -31.78
CA GLU A 228 18.09 25.82 -32.01
C GLU A 228 17.33 27.14 -32.21
N PRO A 229 17.87 28.27 -31.70
CA PRO A 229 17.39 29.59 -32.10
C PRO A 229 17.97 30.02 -33.46
N PRO A 230 17.19 30.71 -34.32
CA PRO A 230 17.64 31.09 -35.66
C PRO A 230 18.71 32.18 -35.63
N THR A 231 19.77 31.91 -36.38
CA THR A 231 20.89 32.82 -36.64
C THR A 231 20.44 34.04 -37.46
N LYS A 232 20.60 35.24 -36.90
CA LYS A 232 20.55 36.49 -37.67
C LYS A 232 21.87 36.64 -38.43
N LYS A 233 21.79 36.72 -39.76
CA LYS A 233 22.91 37.10 -40.63
C LYS A 233 22.91 38.63 -40.88
N PRO A 234 24.10 39.20 -41.19
CA PRO A 234 24.40 40.63 -41.12
C PRO A 234 23.75 41.46 -42.23
#